data_AF-A0A1D2ABB6-F1
#
_entry.id   AF-A0A1D2ABB6-F1
#
_cell.length_a   1.000
_cell.length_b   1.000
_cell.length_c   1.000
_cell.angle_alpha   90.00
_cell.angle_beta   90.00
_cell.angle_gamma   90.00
#
_symmetry.space_group_name_H-M   'P 1'
#
loop_
_entity.id
_entity.type
_entity.pdbx_description
1 polymer ?
#
loop_
_entity_poly.entity_id
_entity_poly.type
_entity_poly.pdbx_seq_one_letter_code
_entity_poly.pdbx_strand_id
1 'polypeptide(L)'
;GLKRGTGELPRHGSGRTRRPHATPIPPLATAQDLARAHIESVALESMYAGVQRCNDPDCRSSLKALADLFALSRIHADILFRNDDYLSPEKAKAVKRMVESLCGELRGVAVALVDAFGIPDHILRAPIGLASAQHDPYGEYLAATGWET
;
A
#
# COMPACT_ATOMS: atom_id res chain seq x y z
N GLY A 1 -73.50 -55.87 1.33
CA GLY A 1 -72.32 -56.41 0.64
C GLY A 1 -71.97 -55.54 -0.54
N LEU A 2 -70.66 -55.25 -0.73
CA LEU A 2 -69.94 -54.82 -1.95
C LEU A 2 -70.58 -53.71 -2.84
N LYS A 3 -69.91 -52.67 -3.37
CA LYS A 3 -68.48 -52.38 -3.63
C LYS A 3 -68.38 -50.96 -4.26
N ARG A 4 -67.12 -50.50 -4.43
CA ARG A 4 -66.58 -49.40 -5.28
C ARG A 4 -66.43 -48.08 -4.52
N GLY A 5 -65.22 -47.59 -4.21
CA GLY A 5 -64.11 -47.23 -5.11
C GLY A 5 -64.24 -45.71 -5.37
N THR A 6 -63.29 -44.83 -5.07
CA THR A 6 -62.14 -44.46 -5.94
C THR A 6 -61.46 -43.23 -5.32
N GLY A 7 -60.12 -43.13 -5.37
CA GLY A 7 -59.42 -41.83 -5.33
C GLY A 7 -58.43 -41.61 -4.19
N GLU A 8 -57.30 -42.33 -4.21
CA GLU A 8 -56.08 -41.89 -3.54
C GLU A 8 -55.54 -40.62 -4.21
N LEU A 9 -55.31 -39.55 -3.42
CA LEU A 9 -54.56 -38.37 -3.84
C LEU A 9 -53.12 -38.48 -3.31
N PRO A 10 -52.10 -38.21 -4.15
CA PRO A 10 -50.71 -38.50 -3.81
C PRO A 10 -50.16 -37.51 -2.79
N ARG A 11 -49.35 -38.05 -1.88
CA ARG A 11 -48.55 -37.28 -0.92
C ARG A 11 -47.62 -36.34 -1.68
N HIS A 12 -47.86 -35.04 -1.60
CA HIS A 12 -46.93 -34.05 -2.11
C HIS A 12 -45.67 -34.07 -1.24
N GLY A 13 -44.61 -34.66 -1.78
CA GLY A 13 -43.28 -34.66 -1.17
C GLY A 13 -42.82 -33.22 -0.96
N SER A 14 -42.58 -32.85 0.29
CA SER A 14 -41.91 -31.61 0.67
C SER A 14 -40.45 -31.70 0.22
N GLY A 15 -40.20 -31.34 -1.04
CA GLY A 15 -38.85 -31.11 -1.54
C GLY A 15 -38.25 -29.93 -0.81
N ARG A 16 -37.44 -30.20 0.22
CA ARG A 16 -36.48 -29.23 0.77
C ARG A 16 -35.50 -28.87 -0.34
N THR A 17 -35.82 -27.84 -1.11
CA THR A 17 -34.84 -27.15 -1.93
C THR A 17 -33.81 -26.55 -0.97
N ARG A 18 -32.62 -27.15 -0.90
CA ARG A 18 -31.46 -26.53 -0.26
C ARG A 18 -31.24 -25.20 -0.98
N ARG A 19 -31.63 -24.10 -0.35
CA ARG A 19 -31.21 -22.77 -0.81
C ARG A 19 -29.68 -22.78 -0.84
N PRO A 20 -29.03 -22.38 -1.94
CA PRO A 20 -27.59 -22.21 -1.93
C PRO A 20 -27.26 -21.22 -0.81
N HIS A 21 -26.28 -21.59 0.02
CA HIS A 21 -25.78 -20.74 1.08
C HIS A 21 -25.23 -19.47 0.40
N ALA A 22 -26.03 -18.41 0.37
CA ALA A 22 -25.58 -17.11 -0.08
C ALA A 22 -24.52 -16.66 0.92
N THR A 23 -23.26 -16.81 0.54
CA THR A 23 -22.16 -16.17 1.26
C THR A 23 -22.49 -14.67 1.26
N PRO A 24 -22.57 -14.02 2.43
CA PRO A 24 -22.83 -12.59 2.48
C PRO A 24 -21.75 -11.90 1.66
N ILE A 25 -22.17 -11.07 0.70
CA ILE A 25 -21.25 -10.26 -0.09
C ILE A 25 -20.54 -9.35 0.92
N PRO A 26 -19.21 -9.44 1.03
CA PRO A 26 -18.50 -8.64 2.01
C PRO A 26 -18.72 -7.14 1.70
N PRO A 27 -18.92 -6.29 2.73
CA PRO A 27 -19.18 -4.86 2.51
C PRO A 27 -18.03 -4.24 1.70
N LEU A 28 -18.33 -3.26 0.84
CA LEU A 28 -17.37 -2.67 -0.10
C LEU A 28 -16.05 -2.23 0.57
N ALA A 29 -16.11 -1.78 1.83
CA ALA A 29 -14.93 -1.43 2.63
C ALA A 29 -13.92 -2.60 2.73
N THR A 30 -14.39 -3.82 3.03
CA THR A 30 -13.51 -5.00 3.12
C THR A 30 -12.97 -5.46 1.76
N ALA A 31 -13.72 -5.24 0.68
CA ALA A 31 -13.24 -5.51 -0.67
C ALA A 31 -12.17 -4.49 -1.10
N GLN A 32 -12.31 -3.22 -0.72
CA GLN A 32 -11.30 -2.17 -0.94
C GLN A 32 -10.03 -2.43 -0.13
N ASP A 33 -10.16 -2.84 1.13
CA ASP A 33 -9.03 -3.16 2.00
C ASP A 33 -8.25 -4.37 1.47
N LEU A 34 -8.96 -5.42 1.03
CA LEU A 34 -8.35 -6.59 0.39
C LEU A 34 -7.65 -6.22 -0.92
N ALA A 35 -8.30 -5.44 -1.78
CA ALA A 35 -7.72 -4.99 -3.05
C ALA A 35 -6.44 -4.18 -2.80
N ARG A 36 -6.48 -3.28 -1.81
CA ARG A 36 -5.32 -2.46 -1.41
C ARG A 36 -4.18 -3.33 -0.87
N ALA A 37 -4.45 -4.26 0.04
CA ALA A 37 -3.43 -5.17 0.57
C ALA A 37 -2.80 -6.04 -0.54
N HIS A 38 -3.62 -6.47 -1.52
CA HIS A 38 -3.13 -7.22 -2.68
C HIS A 38 -2.20 -6.37 -3.56
N ILE A 39 -2.61 -5.14 -3.90
CA ILE A 39 -1.77 -4.22 -4.70
C ILE A 39 -0.45 -3.93 -3.97
N GLU A 40 -0.49 -3.73 -2.66
CA GLU A 40 0.70 -3.48 -1.85
C GLU A 40 1.66 -4.69 -1.84
N SER A 41 1.11 -5.90 -1.81
CA SER A 41 1.91 -7.15 -1.91
C SER A 41 2.57 -7.26 -3.29
N VAL A 42 1.81 -7.04 -4.36
CA VAL A 42 2.33 -7.06 -5.74
C VAL A 42 3.39 -5.98 -5.97
N ALA A 43 3.19 -4.79 -5.41
CA ALA A 43 4.17 -3.71 -5.47
C ALA A 43 5.49 -4.11 -4.77
N LEU A 44 5.41 -4.69 -3.57
CA LEU A 44 6.58 -5.14 -2.83
C LEU A 44 7.34 -6.25 -3.57
N GLU A 45 6.62 -7.25 -4.11
CA GLU A 45 7.21 -8.30 -4.94
C GLU A 45 7.94 -7.74 -6.17
N SER A 46 7.33 -6.75 -6.83
CA SER A 46 7.91 -6.07 -7.99
C SER A 46 9.18 -5.29 -7.62
N MET A 47 9.18 -4.62 -6.47
CA MET A 47 10.36 -3.92 -5.95
C MET A 47 11.50 -4.91 -5.67
N TYR A 48 11.22 -6.03 -5.00
CA TYR A 48 12.22 -7.07 -4.76
C TYR A 48 12.75 -7.68 -6.06
N ALA A 49 11.89 -7.94 -7.04
CA ALA A 49 12.32 -8.39 -8.36
C ALA A 49 13.25 -7.36 -9.04
N GLY A 50 12.98 -6.06 -8.87
CA GLY A 50 13.87 -4.97 -9.32
C GLY A 50 15.22 -4.99 -8.62
N VAL A 51 15.23 -5.15 -7.29
CA VAL A 51 16.45 -5.27 -6.47
C VAL A 51 17.33 -6.44 -6.96
N GLN A 52 16.73 -7.61 -7.22
CA GLN A 52 17.48 -8.78 -7.70
C GLN A 52 18.09 -8.60 -9.09
N ARG A 53 17.51 -7.74 -9.94
CA ARG A 53 18.06 -7.42 -11.27
C ARG A 53 19.19 -6.38 -11.22
N CYS A 54 19.37 -5.69 -10.10
CA CYS A 54 20.41 -4.67 -9.97
C CYS A 54 21.78 -5.33 -9.79
N ASN A 55 22.72 -5.05 -10.69
CA ASN A 55 24.04 -5.68 -10.68
C ASN A 55 24.99 -5.05 -9.65
N ASP A 56 24.80 -3.76 -9.35
CA ASP A 56 25.62 -3.00 -8.42
C ASP A 56 25.23 -3.30 -6.95
N PRO A 57 26.17 -3.75 -6.09
CA PRO A 57 25.85 -4.16 -4.73
C PRO A 57 25.41 -3.00 -3.83
N ASP A 58 25.95 -1.80 -4.00
CA ASP A 58 25.63 -0.64 -3.17
C ASP A 58 24.24 -0.08 -3.51
N CYS A 59 23.93 0.01 -4.80
CA CYS A 59 22.60 0.32 -5.33
C CYS A 59 21.57 -0.73 -4.88
N ARG A 60 21.93 -2.02 -4.96
CA ARG A 60 21.06 -3.12 -4.49
C ARG A 60 20.74 -3.01 -3.01
N SER A 61 21.73 -2.68 -2.18
CA SER A 61 21.54 -2.46 -0.74
C SER A 61 20.57 -1.31 -0.47
N SER A 62 20.76 -0.18 -1.17
CA SER A 62 19.91 1.01 -1.05
C SER A 62 18.47 0.74 -1.51
N LEU A 63 18.28 0.06 -2.65
CA LEU A 63 16.97 -0.31 -3.15
C LEU A 63 16.27 -1.33 -2.25
N LYS A 64 17.02 -2.25 -1.63
CA LYS A 64 16.49 -3.18 -0.62
C LYS A 64 16.01 -2.43 0.61
N ALA A 65 16.80 -1.49 1.14
CA ALA A 65 16.41 -0.67 2.28
C ALA A 65 15.12 0.13 1.98
N LEU A 66 14.95 0.61 0.74
CA LEU A 66 13.73 1.30 0.30
C LEU A 66 12.51 0.35 0.23
N ALA A 67 12.69 -0.89 -0.23
CA ALA A 67 11.64 -1.92 -0.21
C ALA A 67 11.24 -2.32 1.23
N ASP A 68 12.22 -2.47 2.11
CA ASP A 68 12.00 -2.75 3.54
C ASP A 68 11.26 -1.59 4.22
N LEU A 69 11.67 -0.35 3.94
CA LEU A 69 11.00 0.85 4.44
C LEU A 69 9.53 0.91 3.96
N PHE A 70 9.28 0.60 2.69
CA PHE A 70 7.92 0.54 2.15
C PHE A 70 7.09 -0.49 2.91
N ALA A 71 7.56 -1.74 3.05
CA ALA A 71 6.85 -2.80 3.76
C ALA A 71 6.55 -2.42 5.22
N LEU A 72 7.55 -1.92 5.95
CA LEU A 72 7.40 -1.53 7.36
C LEU A 72 6.46 -0.33 7.53
N SER A 73 6.47 0.64 6.61
CA SER A 73 5.56 1.78 6.65
C SER A 73 4.10 1.36 6.45
N ARG A 74 3.84 0.39 5.58
CA ARG A 74 2.51 -0.17 5.35
C ARG A 74 2.00 -0.95 6.57
N ILE A 75 2.86 -1.79 7.15
CA ILE A 75 2.56 -2.54 8.37
C ILE A 75 2.26 -1.58 9.53
N HIS A 76 3.08 -0.56 9.73
CA HIS A 76 2.86 0.45 10.78
C HIS A 76 1.51 1.16 10.60
N ALA A 77 1.19 1.60 9.38
CA ALA A 77 -0.08 2.26 9.09
C ALA A 77 -1.30 1.36 9.38
N ASP A 78 -1.22 0.05 9.09
CA ASP A 78 -2.30 -0.90 9.35
C ASP A 78 -2.44 -1.21 10.86
N ILE A 79 -1.33 -1.34 11.60
CA ILE A 79 -1.33 -1.54 13.05
C ILE A 79 -2.04 -0.38 13.77
N LEU A 80 -1.77 0.87 13.39
CA LEU A 80 -2.41 2.04 14.00
C LEU A 80 -3.89 2.16 13.67
N PHE A 81 -4.32 1.62 12.53
CA PHE A 81 -5.72 1.65 12.11
C PHE A 81 -6.54 0.49 12.73
N ARG A 82 -5.90 -0.63 13.04
CA ARG A 82 -6.57 -1.87 13.49
C ARG A 82 -6.46 -2.17 14.98
N ASN A 83 -5.67 -1.43 15.76
CA ASN A 83 -5.42 -1.81 17.16
C ASN A 83 -6.14 -0.98 18.21
N ASP A 84 -6.96 -1.71 18.97
CA ASP A 84 -6.73 -1.80 20.42
C ASP A 84 -6.00 -3.10 20.87
N ASP A 85 -5.85 -4.20 20.10
CA ASP A 85 -5.37 -5.48 20.69
C ASP A 85 -4.49 -6.47 19.87
N TYR A 86 -4.12 -6.20 18.61
CA TYR A 86 -3.45 -7.22 17.76
C TYR A 86 -1.92 -7.26 17.82
N LEU A 87 -1.26 -6.20 18.31
CA LEU A 87 0.20 -6.12 18.39
C LEU A 87 0.63 -5.50 19.72
N SER A 88 1.59 -6.12 20.42
CA SER A 88 2.08 -5.56 21.68
C SER A 88 2.69 -4.16 21.42
N PRO A 89 2.48 -3.19 22.33
CA PRO A 89 2.98 -1.82 22.16
C PRO A 89 4.51 -1.77 21.99
N GLU A 90 5.22 -2.74 22.56
CA GLU A 90 6.66 -2.91 22.40
C GLU A 90 7.06 -3.20 20.95
N LYS A 91 6.31 -4.09 20.27
CA LYS A 91 6.56 -4.42 18.85
C LYS A 91 6.23 -3.25 17.94
N ALA A 92 5.15 -2.51 18.22
CA ALA A 92 4.81 -1.30 17.46
C ALA A 92 5.93 -0.25 17.57
N LYS A 93 6.48 -0.05 18.78
CA LYS A 93 7.60 0.86 19.02
C LYS A 93 8.88 0.40 18.33
N ALA A 94 9.14 -0.90 18.26
CA ALA A 94 10.27 -1.46 17.53
C ALA A 94 10.16 -1.22 16.01
N VAL A 95 8.97 -1.44 15.42
CA VAL A 95 8.71 -1.14 14.00
C VAL A 95 8.95 0.34 13.70
N LYS A 96 8.44 1.24 14.55
CA LYS A 96 8.68 2.68 14.41
C LYS A 96 10.18 3.02 14.40
N ARG A 97 10.96 2.46 15.33
CA ARG A 97 12.41 2.67 15.38
C ARG A 97 13.13 2.16 14.13
N MET A 98 12.67 1.03 13.59
CA MET A 98 13.25 0.45 12.37
C MET A 98 12.99 1.34 11.15
N VAL A 99 11.78 1.90 11.04
CA VAL A 99 11.43 2.90 10.02
C VAL A 99 12.34 4.13 10.15
N GLU A 100 12.52 4.66 11.36
CA GLU A 100 13.40 5.80 11.62
C GLU A 100 14.86 5.52 11.23
N SER A 101 15.38 4.32 11.56
CA SER A 101 16.73 3.88 11.18
C SER A 101 16.92 3.83 9.66
N LEU A 102 15.98 3.18 8.95
CA LEU A 102 16.03 3.06 7.49
C LEU A 102 15.91 4.41 6.79
N CYS A 103 15.10 5.33 7.32
CA CYS A 103 15.06 6.71 6.86
C CYS A 103 16.42 7.41 7.05
N GLY A 104 17.12 7.15 8.16
CA GLY A 104 18.46 7.67 8.42
C GLY A 104 19.50 7.16 7.43
N GLU A 105 19.47 5.86 7.13
CA GLU A 105 20.35 5.22 6.15
C GLU A 105 20.10 5.73 4.72
N LEU A 106 18.82 5.83 4.31
CA LEU A 106 18.44 6.29 2.98
C LEU A 106 18.66 7.79 2.77
N ARG A 107 18.72 8.59 3.85
CA ARG A 107 18.86 10.05 3.75
C ARG A 107 20.05 10.47 2.88
N GLY A 108 21.18 9.77 2.99
CA GLY A 108 22.39 10.09 2.23
C GLY A 108 22.27 9.86 0.72
N VAL A 109 21.40 8.94 0.30
CA VAL A 109 21.22 8.55 -1.11
C VAL A 109 19.88 8.99 -1.69
N ALA A 110 19.00 9.59 -0.88
CA ALA A 110 17.63 9.95 -1.26
C ALA A 110 17.57 10.85 -2.50
N VAL A 111 18.44 11.87 -2.58
CA VAL A 111 18.49 12.78 -3.74
C VAL A 111 18.90 12.01 -4.99
N ALA A 112 19.96 11.21 -4.93
CA ALA A 112 20.42 10.41 -6.07
C ALA A 112 19.37 9.39 -6.54
N LEU A 113 18.58 8.81 -5.62
CA LEU A 113 17.48 7.91 -5.96
C LEU A 113 16.33 8.63 -6.69
N VAL A 114 16.04 9.89 -6.31
CA VAL A 114 15.03 10.70 -6.99
C VAL A 114 15.53 11.19 -8.34
N ASP A 115 16.78 11.64 -8.41
CA ASP A 115 17.42 12.08 -9.66
C ASP A 115 17.51 10.94 -10.68
N ALA A 116 17.67 9.68 -10.22
CA ALA A 116 17.72 8.50 -11.09
C ALA A 116 16.43 8.25 -11.90
N PHE A 117 15.29 8.85 -11.54
CA PHE A 117 14.09 8.82 -12.38
C PHE A 117 14.28 9.60 -13.69
N GLY A 118 15.29 10.48 -13.77
CA GLY A 118 15.65 11.19 -15.00
C GLY A 118 14.54 12.10 -15.53
N ILE A 119 13.68 12.62 -14.63
CA ILE A 119 12.56 13.49 -15.00
C ILE A 119 13.13 14.88 -15.32
N PRO A 120 13.00 15.36 -16.57
CA PRO A 120 13.56 16.65 -16.93
C PRO A 120 12.74 17.81 -16.35
N ASP A 121 13.42 18.87 -15.96
CA ASP A 121 12.86 20.06 -15.28
C ASP A 121 11.66 20.69 -16.01
N HIS A 122 11.67 20.67 -17.34
CA HIS A 122 10.57 21.23 -18.15
C HIS A 122 9.26 20.45 -18.03
N ILE A 123 9.31 19.16 -17.65
CA ILE A 123 8.14 18.33 -17.35
C ILE A 123 7.73 18.51 -15.90
N LEU A 124 8.70 18.68 -14.98
CA LEU A 124 8.46 18.74 -13.55
C LEU A 124 7.57 19.94 -13.17
N ARG A 125 7.75 21.09 -13.83
CA ARG A 125 6.98 22.34 -13.61
C ARG A 125 6.80 22.65 -12.10
N ALA A 126 7.79 22.29 -11.30
CA ALA A 126 7.79 22.44 -9.86
C ALA A 126 9.06 23.19 -9.46
N PRO A 127 8.98 24.51 -9.17
CA PRO A 127 10.17 25.33 -8.89
C PRO A 127 10.97 24.81 -7.69
N ILE A 128 10.30 24.23 -6.69
CA ILE A 128 10.93 23.60 -5.51
C ILE A 128 11.68 22.29 -5.81
N GLY A 129 11.50 21.70 -6.99
CA GLY A 129 12.07 20.41 -7.37
C GLY A 129 13.09 20.48 -8.50
N LEU A 130 13.48 21.68 -8.92
CA LEU A 130 14.44 21.88 -10.01
C LEU A 130 15.83 21.39 -9.58
N ALA A 131 16.50 20.64 -10.47
CA ALA A 131 17.81 20.04 -10.19
C ALA A 131 18.95 21.07 -10.09
N SER A 132 18.74 22.31 -10.54
CA SER A 132 19.77 23.34 -10.53
C SER A 132 19.92 23.98 -9.15
N ALA A 133 21.10 23.82 -8.53
CA ALA A 133 21.52 24.59 -7.34
C ALA A 133 21.55 26.12 -7.57
N GLN A 134 21.46 26.56 -8.82
CA GLN A 134 21.41 27.97 -9.23
C GLN A 134 20.02 28.60 -9.04
N HIS A 135 18.97 27.79 -8.90
CA HIS A 135 17.62 28.28 -8.70
C HIS A 135 17.37 28.44 -7.19
N ASP A 136 17.46 29.67 -6.70
CA ASP A 136 16.96 30.00 -5.37
C ASP A 136 15.42 29.90 -5.39
N PRO A 137 14.81 28.88 -4.75
CA PRO A 137 13.36 28.69 -4.76
C PRO A 137 12.61 29.86 -4.10
N TYR A 138 13.32 30.64 -3.29
CA TYR A 138 12.79 31.76 -2.53
C TYR A 138 13.17 33.11 -3.14
N GLY A 139 14.06 33.17 -4.13
CA GLY A 139 14.57 34.43 -4.68
C GLY A 139 13.46 35.29 -5.28
N GLU A 140 12.56 34.71 -6.08
CA GLU A 140 11.41 35.41 -6.65
C GLU A 140 10.41 35.87 -5.58
N TYR A 141 10.23 35.07 -4.51
CA TYR A 141 9.34 35.41 -3.39
C TYR A 141 9.92 36.50 -2.48
N LEU A 142 11.23 36.50 -2.25
CA LEU A 142 11.93 37.51 -1.45
C LEU A 142 12.01 38.84 -2.20
N ALA A 143 12.26 38.80 -3.51
CA ALA A 143 12.20 39.98 -4.38
C ALA A 143 10.81 40.62 -4.37
N ALA A 144 9.74 39.80 -4.39
CA ALA A 144 8.36 40.29 -4.34
C ALA A 144 7.94 40.86 -2.96
N THR A 145 8.62 40.47 -1.88
CA THR A 145 8.29 40.93 -0.51
C THR A 145 9.12 42.13 -0.05
N GLY A 146 10.11 42.57 -0.84
CA GLY A 146 10.93 43.75 -0.55
C GLY A 146 11.99 43.54 0.55
N TRP A 147 12.35 42.29 0.84
CA TRP A 147 13.37 41.90 1.82
C TRP A 147 14.66 41.45 1.12
N GLU A 148 15.14 42.21 0.14
CA GLU A 148 16.47 41.98 -0.43
C GLU A 148 17.54 42.60 0.51
N THR A 149 18.70 41.92 0.64
CA THR A 149 19.89 42.42 1.37
C THR A 149 20.90 43.00 0.39
#